data_AF-A0A2M8P4P8-F1
#
_entry.id   AF-A0A2M8P4P8-F1
#
_cell.length_a   1.000
_cell.length_b   1.000
_cell.length_c   1.000
_cell.angle_alpha   90.00
_cell.angle_beta   90.00
_cell.angle_gamma   90.00
#
_symmetry.space_group_name_H-M   'P 1'
#
loop_
_entity.id
_entity.type
_entity.pdbx_description
1 polymer ?
#
loop_
_entity_poly.entity_id
_entity_poly.type
_entity_poly.pdbx_seq_one_letter_code
_entity_poly.pdbx_strand_id
1 'polypeptide(L)'
;MLKRIDRSPLLLRLLAFLSNFLAKQRGLPAVIGVIFIIISLIVQTINVGTDSVLLEYIGILTHHIGVLIAIIGLLLSNPLGK
;
A
#
# COMPACT_ATOMS: atom_id res chain seq x y z
N MET A 1 -19.72 14.32 -9.18
CA MET A 1 -18.69 14.08 -10.23
C MET A 1 -18.11 12.65 -10.21
N LEU A 2 -18.54 11.74 -9.30
CA LEU A 2 -18.08 10.34 -9.26
C LEU A 2 -18.57 9.43 -10.41
N LYS A 3 -19.63 9.80 -11.15
CA LYS A 3 -20.21 8.95 -12.23
C LYS A 3 -19.25 8.66 -13.40
N ARG A 4 -18.15 9.40 -13.54
CA ARG A 4 -17.18 9.20 -14.64
C ARG A 4 -16.14 8.12 -14.36
N ILE A 5 -15.76 7.92 -13.10
CA ILE A 5 -14.84 6.84 -12.69
C ILE A 5 -15.56 5.48 -12.77
N ASP A 6 -16.86 5.48 -12.47
CA ASP A 6 -17.75 4.31 -12.49
C ASP A 6 -17.97 3.71 -13.89
N ARG A 7 -17.58 4.41 -14.97
CA ARG A 7 -17.72 3.90 -16.35
C ARG A 7 -16.50 3.17 -16.88
N SER A 8 -15.41 3.08 -16.12
CA SER A 8 -14.24 2.31 -16.52
C SER A 8 -14.41 0.86 -16.07
N PRO A 9 -14.79 -0.07 -16.97
CA PRO A 9 -14.92 -1.49 -16.62
C PRO A 9 -13.58 -2.08 -16.17
N LEU A 10 -12.46 -1.48 -16.61
CA LEU A 10 -11.11 -1.87 -16.17
C LEU A 10 -10.84 -1.46 -14.73
N LEU A 11 -11.13 -0.21 -14.34
CA LEU A 11 -10.92 0.25 -12.96
C LEU A 11 -11.83 -0.49 -11.99
N LEU A 12 -13.10 -0.70 -12.36
CA LEU A 12 -14.03 -1.47 -11.54
C LEU A 12 -13.60 -2.93 -11.39
N ARG A 13 -13.10 -3.57 -12.45
CA ARG A 13 -12.53 -4.93 -12.37
C ARG A 13 -11.28 -4.98 -11.51
N LEU A 14 -10.41 -3.98 -11.62
CA LEU A 14 -9.18 -3.91 -10.86
C LEU A 14 -9.47 -3.69 -9.36
N LEU A 15 -10.43 -2.81 -9.04
CA LEU A 15 -10.96 -2.66 -7.68
C LEU A 15 -11.63 -3.94 -7.18
N ALA A 16 -12.46 -4.59 -7.98
CA ALA A 16 -13.14 -5.82 -7.59
C ALA A 16 -12.14 -6.97 -7.36
N PHE A 17 -11.09 -7.05 -8.18
CA PHE A 17 -10.01 -8.01 -8.00
C PHE A 17 -9.20 -7.72 -6.74
N LEU A 18 -8.79 -6.46 -6.52
CA LEU A 18 -8.14 -6.02 -5.30
C LEU A 18 -9.00 -6.34 -4.08
N SER A 19 -10.26 -5.91 -4.05
CA SER A 19 -11.18 -6.18 -2.95
C SER A 19 -11.36 -7.68 -2.69
N ASN A 20 -11.53 -8.51 -3.72
CA ASN A 20 -11.64 -9.95 -3.55
C ASN A 20 -10.33 -10.58 -3.05
N PHE A 21 -9.17 -10.14 -3.54
CA PHE A 21 -7.87 -10.63 -3.10
C PHE A 21 -7.57 -10.23 -1.65
N LEU A 22 -7.85 -8.97 -1.30
CA LEU A 22 -7.74 -8.44 0.06
C LEU A 22 -8.73 -9.12 1.02
N ALA A 23 -9.94 -9.45 0.57
CA ALA A 23 -10.94 -10.15 1.40
C ALA A 23 -10.60 -11.63 1.64
N LYS A 24 -9.94 -12.30 0.68
CA LYS A 24 -9.56 -13.72 0.79
C LYS A 24 -8.34 -13.95 1.69
N GLN A 25 -7.42 -12.99 1.76
CA GLN A 25 -6.19 -13.09 2.56
C GLN A 25 -6.18 -12.04 3.67
N ARG A 26 -6.98 -12.27 4.71
CA ARG A 26 -7.05 -11.40 5.89
C ARG A 26 -5.64 -11.22 6.48
N GLY A 27 -5.23 -9.97 6.67
CA GLY A 27 -3.91 -9.61 7.23
C GLY A 27 -2.74 -9.59 6.22
N LEU A 28 -2.88 -10.17 5.02
CA LEU A 28 -1.82 -10.10 4.01
C LEU A 28 -1.47 -8.67 3.58
N PRO A 29 -2.44 -7.74 3.40
CA PRO A 29 -2.10 -6.36 3.07
C PRO A 29 -1.30 -5.71 4.20
N ALA A 30 -1.57 -6.07 5.47
CA ALA A 30 -0.79 -5.56 6.60
C ALA A 30 0.68 -5.98 6.48
N VAL A 31 0.92 -7.26 6.16
CA VAL A 31 2.27 -7.81 5.95
C VAL A 31 2.97 -7.14 4.77
N ILE A 32 2.29 -6.96 3.64
CA ILE A 32 2.85 -6.27 2.47
C ILE A 32 3.24 -4.83 2.83
N GLY A 33 2.38 -4.11 3.53
CA GLY A 33 2.67 -2.75 3.99
C GLY A 33 3.92 -2.67 4.87
N VAL A 34 4.05 -3.61 5.82
CA VAL A 34 5.24 -3.72 6.69
C VAL A 34 6.51 -4.00 5.87
N ILE A 35 6.45 -4.89 4.87
CA ILE A 35 7.60 -5.15 3.99
C ILE A 35 8.02 -3.87 3.25
N PHE A 36 7.07 -3.09 2.72
CA PHE A 36 7.37 -1.81 2.08
C PHE A 36 8.03 -0.81 3.03
N ILE A 37 7.59 -0.74 4.28
CA ILE A 37 8.21 0.11 5.31
C ILE A 37 9.66 -0.33 5.56
N ILE A 38 9.93 -1.64 5.67
CA ILE A 38 11.29 -2.18 5.84
C ILE A 38 12.18 -1.81 4.64
N ILE A 39 11.68 -1.98 3.41
CA ILE A 39 12.41 -1.58 2.20
C ILE A 39 12.70 -0.07 2.23
N SER A 40 11.73 0.76 2.62
CA SER A 40 11.92 2.22 2.72
C SER A 40 13.02 2.59 3.72
N LEU A 41 13.12 1.85 4.84
CA LEU A 41 14.15 2.06 5.85
C LEU A 41 15.55 1.78 5.27
N ILE A 42 15.69 0.69 4.50
CA ILE A 42 16.95 0.35 3.83
C ILE A 42 17.32 1.46 2.84
N VAL A 43 16.38 1.89 2.00
CA VAL A 43 16.62 2.95 1.01
C VAL A 43 17.03 4.26 1.67
N GLN A 44 16.32 4.69 2.73
CA GLN A 44 16.66 5.91 3.47
C GLN A 44 18.01 5.80 4.18
N THR A 45 18.36 4.62 4.71
CA THR A 45 19.68 4.39 5.32
C THR A 45 20.80 4.52 4.29
N ILE A 46 20.62 3.96 3.09
CA ILE A 46 21.57 4.13 1.97
C ILE A 46 21.63 5.60 1.55
N ASN A 47 20.51 6.32 1.57
CA ASN A 47 20.45 7.72 1.19
C ASN A 47 21.32 8.61 2.08
N VAL A 48 21.42 8.31 3.38
CA VAL A 48 22.30 9.05 4.32
C VAL A 48 23.77 9.02 3.89
N GLY A 49 24.20 7.97 3.18
CA GLY A 49 25.58 7.86 2.68
C GLY A 49 25.78 8.40 1.26
N THR A 50 24.70 8.72 0.53
CA THR A 50 24.77 9.07 -0.88
C THR A 50 24.20 10.47 -1.21
N ASP A 51 23.50 11.11 -0.27
CA ASP A 51 22.85 12.43 -0.43
C ASP A 51 22.04 12.57 -1.73
N SER A 52 21.41 11.46 -2.16
CA SER A 52 20.74 11.39 -3.44
C SER A 52 19.26 11.77 -3.32
N VAL A 53 18.91 12.93 -3.86
CA VAL A 53 17.52 13.44 -3.90
C VAL A 53 16.54 12.42 -4.50
N LEU A 54 16.98 11.61 -5.49
CA LEU A 54 16.16 10.57 -6.09
C LEU A 54 15.88 9.41 -5.12
N LEU A 55 16.91 8.92 -4.41
CA LEU A 55 16.72 7.86 -3.41
C LEU A 55 15.88 8.35 -2.23
N GLU A 56 16.06 9.60 -1.82
CA GLU A 56 15.24 10.24 -0.81
C GLU A 56 13.76 10.20 -1.20
N TYR A 57 13.45 10.68 -2.41
CA TYR A 57 12.07 10.72 -2.90
C TYR A 57 11.44 9.34 -3.02
N ILE A 58 12.16 8.37 -3.58
CA ILE A 58 11.71 6.97 -3.68
C ILE A 58 11.49 6.39 -2.27
N GLY A 59 12.43 6.59 -1.35
CA GLY A 59 12.34 6.12 0.03
C GLY A 59 11.12 6.69 0.76
N ILE A 60 10.85 7.99 0.61
CA ILE A 60 9.69 8.65 1.22
C ILE A 60 8.39 8.08 0.63
N LEU A 61 8.29 7.97 -0.70
CA LEU A 61 7.08 7.43 -1.35
C LEU A 61 6.81 5.98 -0.95
N THR A 62 7.82 5.12 -1.02
CA THR A 62 7.71 3.71 -0.62
C THR A 62 7.25 3.58 0.83
N HIS A 63 7.75 4.44 1.72
CA HIS A 63 7.32 4.47 3.13
C HIS A 63 5.83 4.78 3.26
N HIS A 64 5.37 5.87 2.67
CA HIS A 64 3.98 6.31 2.80
C HIS A 64 3.01 5.32 2.15
N ILE A 65 3.36 4.75 1.00
CA ILE A 65 2.59 3.68 0.37
C ILE A 65 2.52 2.45 1.30
N GLY A 66 3.66 2.05 1.88
CA GLY A 66 3.72 0.94 2.83
C GLY A 66 2.84 1.16 4.06
N VAL A 67 2.88 2.36 4.65
CA VAL A 67 2.02 2.74 5.79
C VAL A 67 0.54 2.67 5.42
N LEU A 68 0.14 3.21 4.27
CA LEU A 68 -1.26 3.16 3.84
C LEU A 68 -1.75 1.71 3.65
N ILE A 69 -0.95 0.89 2.98
CA ILE A 69 -1.27 -0.53 2.76
C ILE A 69 -1.34 -1.27 4.12
N ALA A 70 -0.42 -0.97 5.05
CA ALA A 70 -0.40 -1.57 6.37
C ALA A 70 -1.68 -1.25 7.16
N ILE A 71 -2.07 0.01 7.18
CA ILE A 71 -3.29 0.48 7.86
C ILE A 71 -4.54 -0.14 7.23
N ILE A 72 -4.64 -0.15 5.89
CA ILE A 72 -5.75 -0.80 5.18
C ILE A 72 -5.81 -2.28 5.54
N GLY A 73 -4.66 -2.96 5.56
CA GLY A 73 -4.58 -4.37 5.94
C GLY A 73 -5.01 -4.65 7.37
N LEU A 74 -4.61 -3.80 8.31
CA LEU A 74 -5.03 -3.90 9.71
C LEU A 74 -6.55 -3.70 9.84
N LEU A 75 -7.10 -2.67 9.19
CA LEU A 75 -8.54 -2.39 9.18
C LEU A 75 -9.35 -3.57 8.61
N LEU A 76 -8.85 -4.24 7.58
CA LEU A 76 -9.50 -5.40 6.97
C LEU A 76 -9.27 -6.70 7.75
N SER A 77 -8.24 -6.76 8.59
CA SER A 77 -7.95 -7.93 9.43
C SER A 77 -8.87 -8.03 10.64
N ASN A 78 -9.35 -6.88 11.16
CA ASN A 78 -10.38 -6.85 12.18
C ASN A 78 -11.74 -7.25 11.57
N PRO A 79 -12.42 -8.28 12.10
CA PRO A 79 -13.74 -8.64 11.62
C PRO A 79 -14.69 -7.46 11.89
N LEU A 80 -15.37 -6.98 10.85
CA LEU A 80 -16.39 -5.91 10.88
C LEU A 80 -17.68 -6.31 11.63
N GLY A 81 -17.59 -7.22 12.60
CA GLY A 81 -18.75 -7.76 13.30
C GLY A 81 -18.32 -8.73 14.39
N LYS A 82 -18.03 -8.20 15.56
CA LYS A 82 -18.77 -8.61 16.75
C LYS A 82 -19.67 -7.44 17.14
#